data_AF-A0A955X486-F1
#
_entry.id   AF-A0A955X486-F1
#
_cell.length_a   1.000
_cell.length_b   1.000
_cell.length_c   1.000
_cell.angle_alpha   90.00
_cell.angle_beta   90.00
_cell.angle_gamma   90.00
#
_symmetry.space_group_name_H-M   'P 1'
#
loop_
_entity.id
_entity.type
_entity.pdbx_description
1 polymer ?
#
loop_
_entity_poly.entity_id
_entity_poly.type
_entity_poly.pdbx_seq_one_letter_code
_entity_poly.pdbx_strand_id
1 'polypeptide(L)'
;MVAYQPPDSVLITVGATFRVEPLVEAGRRLTPIVQEDERHLTPFGVGEEEIVQLRRLLNELSGLARDKKMLKADNPVQMTELPETLARIRGWLETFRLIGSLNLALDTPALERVASAAPELAEGYARDMLAELERRLHAAADLKPRLEEVGLDDDFLGRGRRLARQLATAIGKKDLDGESLPLSVRRFYHRKAQLYLLEKRICRAGRVAFALVPRRAAQYHLKEVEPVLPEPATRAVRPRPKPE
;
A
#
# COMPACT_ATOMS: atom_id res chain seq x y z
N MET A 1 -23.16 -7.76 8.12
CA MET A 1 -21.68 -7.90 8.18
C MET A 1 -21.18 -6.92 9.23
N VAL A 2 -20.53 -7.39 10.30
CA VAL A 2 -19.88 -6.51 11.27
C VAL A 2 -18.63 -5.96 10.58
N ALA A 3 -18.55 -4.64 10.39
CA ALA A 3 -17.36 -4.01 9.84
C ALA A 3 -16.23 -4.12 10.87
N TYR A 4 -15.12 -4.76 10.50
CA TYR A 4 -13.92 -4.78 11.32
C TYR A 4 -13.49 -3.34 11.63
N GLN A 5 -13.37 -3.01 12.92
CA GLN A 5 -12.83 -1.74 13.38
C GLN A 5 -11.38 -1.96 13.82
N PRO A 6 -10.39 -1.41 13.09
CA PRO A 6 -9.00 -1.53 13.48
C PRO A 6 -8.75 -0.83 14.82
N PRO A 7 -7.80 -1.31 15.64
CA PRO A 7 -7.37 -0.62 16.86
C PRO A 7 -6.89 0.83 16.56
N ASP A 8 -7.05 1.72 17.53
CA ASP A 8 -6.63 3.13 17.43
C ASP A 8 -5.16 3.28 17.02
N SER A 9 -4.28 2.42 17.54
CA SER A 9 -2.85 2.40 17.21
C SER A 9 -2.60 2.13 15.72
N VAL A 10 -3.36 1.22 15.12
CA VAL A 10 -3.27 0.89 13.69
C VAL A 10 -3.74 2.07 12.85
N LEU A 11 -4.87 2.70 13.21
CA LEU A 11 -5.38 3.89 12.51
C LEU A 11 -4.39 5.06 12.59
N ILE A 12 -3.76 5.27 13.74
CA ILE A 12 -2.74 6.31 13.91
C ILE A 12 -1.54 6.05 12.98
N THR A 13 -1.05 4.81 12.92
CA THR A 13 0.07 4.45 12.05
C THR A 13 -0.28 4.63 10.57
N VAL A 14 -1.45 4.15 10.13
CA VAL A 14 -1.94 4.35 8.76
C VAL A 14 -2.03 5.84 8.44
N GLY A 15 -2.62 6.63 9.34
CA GLY A 15 -2.79 8.07 9.18
C GLY A 15 -1.48 8.86 9.15
N ALA A 16 -0.48 8.42 9.90
CA ALA A 16 0.86 9.00 9.90
C ALA A 16 1.67 8.64 8.65
N THR A 17 1.34 7.50 8.01
CA THR A 17 2.08 6.96 6.86
C THR A 17 1.84 7.80 5.60
N PHE A 18 0.59 8.08 5.26
CA PHE A 18 0.24 8.74 4.00
C PHE A 18 0.16 10.26 4.17
N ARG A 19 0.60 11.06 3.19
CA ARG A 19 0.42 12.52 3.21
C ARG A 19 -1.05 12.90 2.96
N VAL A 20 -1.53 14.00 3.53
CA VAL A 20 -2.93 14.43 3.38
C VAL A 20 -3.27 14.87 1.95
N GLU A 21 -2.36 15.55 1.27
CA GLU A 21 -2.62 16.12 -0.06
C GLU A 21 -2.93 15.06 -1.12
N PRO A 22 -2.12 13.99 -1.28
CA PRO A 22 -2.46 12.92 -2.23
C PRO A 22 -3.75 12.17 -1.90
N LEU A 23 -4.09 12.01 -0.61
CA LEU A 23 -5.39 11.44 -0.20
C LEU A 23 -6.53 12.35 -0.65
N VAL A 24 -6.44 13.64 -0.38
CA VAL A 24 -7.49 14.60 -0.80
C VAL A 24 -7.63 14.65 -2.32
N GLU A 25 -6.51 14.57 -3.06
CA GLU A 25 -6.54 14.48 -4.52
C GLU A 25 -7.24 13.22 -5.02
N ALA A 26 -6.90 12.05 -4.45
CA ALA A 26 -7.52 10.77 -4.77
C ALA A 26 -9.04 10.81 -4.54
N GLY A 27 -9.48 11.24 -3.37
CA GLY A 27 -10.90 11.29 -3.06
C GLY A 27 -11.68 12.30 -3.91
N ARG A 28 -11.08 13.45 -4.27
CA ARG A 28 -11.69 14.41 -5.22
C ARG A 28 -11.90 13.79 -6.60
N ARG A 29 -10.93 13.01 -7.08
CA ARG A 29 -11.05 12.28 -8.35
C ARG A 29 -12.09 11.16 -8.26
N LEU A 30 -12.10 10.39 -7.15
CA LEU A 30 -13.01 9.27 -6.98
C LEU A 30 -14.47 9.70 -6.82
N THR A 31 -14.73 10.83 -6.14
CA THR A 31 -16.10 11.31 -5.87
C THR A 31 -17.01 11.30 -7.11
N PRO A 32 -16.68 11.97 -8.23
CA PRO A 32 -17.55 11.95 -9.42
C PRO A 32 -17.68 10.56 -10.06
N ILE A 33 -16.63 9.74 -10.02
CA ILE A 33 -16.63 8.37 -10.57
C ILE A 33 -17.61 7.49 -9.78
N VAL A 34 -17.54 7.55 -8.44
CA VAL A 34 -18.41 6.77 -7.55
C VAL A 34 -19.87 7.19 -7.69
N GLN A 35 -20.14 8.48 -7.88
CA GLN A 35 -21.50 8.96 -8.13
C GLN A 35 -22.07 8.47 -9.47
N GLU A 36 -21.26 8.48 -10.54
CA GLU A 36 -21.66 7.95 -11.84
C GLU A 36 -21.97 6.44 -11.76
N ASP A 37 -21.16 5.71 -11.00
CA ASP A 37 -21.21 4.25 -10.90
C ASP A 37 -22.02 3.71 -9.71
N GLU A 38 -22.70 4.56 -8.94
CA GLU A 38 -23.33 4.21 -7.65
C GLU A 38 -24.16 2.92 -7.71
N ARG A 39 -24.98 2.76 -8.75
CA ARG A 39 -25.82 1.59 -8.96
C ARG A 39 -25.03 0.28 -9.07
N HIS A 40 -23.84 0.33 -9.66
CA HIS A 40 -22.94 -0.82 -9.82
C HIS A 40 -22.13 -1.10 -8.56
N LEU A 41 -21.94 -0.09 -7.70
CA LEU A 41 -21.15 -0.18 -6.48
C LEU A 41 -21.99 -0.60 -5.25
N THR A 42 -23.29 -0.30 -5.27
CA THR A 42 -24.23 -0.61 -4.18
C THR A 42 -24.22 -2.09 -3.76
N PRO A 43 -24.16 -3.09 -4.67
CA PRO A 43 -24.07 -4.50 -4.30
C PRO A 43 -22.81 -4.86 -3.50
N PHE A 44 -21.75 -4.05 -3.60
CA PHE A 44 -20.49 -4.20 -2.87
C PHE A 44 -20.45 -3.34 -1.59
N GLY A 45 -21.61 -2.80 -1.19
CA GLY A 45 -21.75 -1.95 -0.01
C GLY A 45 -21.06 -0.61 -0.17
N VAL A 46 -21.05 -0.02 -1.37
CA VAL A 46 -20.63 1.37 -1.57
C VAL A 46 -21.81 2.11 -2.18
N GLY A 47 -22.53 2.86 -1.34
CA GLY A 47 -23.71 3.63 -1.72
C GLY A 47 -23.62 5.08 -1.30
N GLU A 48 -24.79 5.74 -1.19
CA GLU A 48 -24.91 7.14 -0.81
C GLU A 48 -24.19 7.48 0.51
N GLU A 49 -24.27 6.60 1.52
CA GLU A 49 -23.62 6.81 2.83
C GLU A 49 -22.10 6.92 2.71
N GLU A 50 -21.44 6.02 1.96
CA GLU A 50 -20.01 6.08 1.71
C GLU A 50 -19.61 7.34 0.92
N ILE A 51 -20.44 7.80 -0.02
CA ILE A 51 -20.19 9.04 -0.77
C ILE A 51 -20.29 10.27 0.15
N VAL A 52 -21.31 10.31 1.01
CA VAL A 52 -21.48 11.37 2.01
C VAL A 52 -20.31 11.38 2.98
N GLN A 53 -19.88 10.20 3.44
CA GLN A 53 -18.71 10.06 4.31
C GLN A 53 -17.42 10.51 3.63
N LEU A 54 -17.21 10.13 2.36
CA LEU A 54 -16.06 10.54 1.56
C LEU A 54 -15.99 12.07 1.46
N ARG A 55 -17.10 12.71 1.06
CA ARG A 55 -17.19 14.18 0.95
C ARG A 55 -16.95 14.89 2.29
N ARG A 56 -17.52 14.35 3.37
CA ARG A 56 -17.30 14.87 4.72
C ARG A 56 -15.82 14.83 5.10
N LEU A 57 -15.16 13.69 4.93
CA LEU A 57 -13.74 13.53 5.23
C LEU A 57 -12.86 14.42 4.36
N LEU A 58 -13.19 14.57 3.07
CA LEU A 58 -12.49 15.47 2.16
C LEU A 58 -12.60 16.94 2.59
N ASN A 59 -13.77 17.39 3.03
CA ASN A 59 -13.97 18.74 3.52
C ASN A 59 -13.24 18.98 4.85
N GLU A 60 -13.34 18.03 5.80
CA GLU A 60 -12.64 18.10 7.09
C GLU A 60 -11.11 18.16 6.87
N LEU A 61 -10.55 17.27 6.05
CA LEU A 61 -9.11 17.21 5.79
C LEU A 61 -8.61 18.37 4.92
N SER A 62 -9.40 18.85 3.96
CA SER A 62 -9.05 20.06 3.19
C SER A 62 -9.00 21.30 4.10
N GLY A 63 -9.85 21.36 5.13
CA GLY A 63 -9.82 22.41 6.15
C GLY A 63 -8.57 22.31 7.03
N LEU A 64 -8.27 21.11 7.53
CA LEU A 64 -7.09 20.85 8.37
C LEU A 64 -5.77 21.04 7.62
N ALA A 65 -5.72 20.72 6.32
CA ALA A 65 -4.55 20.94 5.47
C ALA A 65 -4.24 22.43 5.25
N ARG A 66 -5.15 23.37 5.58
CA ARG A 66 -4.87 24.81 5.57
C ARG A 66 -4.21 25.29 6.87
N ASP A 67 -4.26 24.51 7.94
CA ASP A 67 -3.59 24.82 9.21
C ASP A 67 -2.08 24.48 9.10
N LYS A 68 -1.23 25.51 9.20
CA LYS A 68 0.23 25.36 9.18
C LYS A 68 0.76 24.43 10.26
N LYS A 69 0.09 24.29 11.41
CA LYS A 69 0.49 23.34 12.46
C LYS A 69 0.23 21.90 12.05
N MET A 70 -0.92 21.64 11.42
CA MET A 70 -1.26 20.30 10.92
C MET A 70 -0.38 19.91 9.74
N LEU A 71 -0.04 20.84 8.84
CA LEU A 71 0.90 20.57 7.76
C LEU A 71 2.28 20.16 8.27
N LYS A 72 2.78 20.78 9.34
CA LYS A 72 4.04 20.38 9.98
C LYS A 72 3.97 18.98 10.61
N ALA A 73 2.78 18.54 10.98
CA ALA A 73 2.52 17.22 11.55
C ALA A 73 1.97 16.23 10.51
N ASP A 74 1.95 16.57 9.21
CA ASP A 74 1.28 15.75 8.20
C ASP A 74 1.97 14.41 7.99
N ASN A 75 3.29 14.41 7.91
CA ASN A 75 4.04 13.18 7.86
C ASN A 75 5.27 13.36 8.76
N PRO A 76 5.41 12.58 9.85
CA PRO A 76 6.61 12.63 10.65
C PRO A 76 7.79 12.19 9.79
N VAL A 77 8.95 12.83 9.94
CA VAL A 77 10.12 12.61 9.06
C VAL A 77 10.43 11.13 8.83
N GLN A 78 10.30 10.31 9.89
CA GLN A 78 10.51 8.87 9.89
C GLN A 78 9.60 8.08 8.94
N MET A 79 8.41 8.60 8.62
CA MET A 79 7.38 7.95 7.80
C MET A 79 7.32 8.49 6.36
N THR A 80 8.17 9.47 6.02
CA THR A 80 8.11 10.18 4.73
C THR A 80 8.27 9.24 3.53
N GLU A 81 9.18 8.27 3.64
CA GLU A 81 9.49 7.31 2.58
C GLU A 81 8.76 5.97 2.75
N LEU A 82 8.04 5.80 3.86
CA LEU A 82 7.43 4.52 4.21
C LEU A 82 6.39 4.05 3.18
N PRO A 83 5.44 4.89 2.68
CA PRO A 83 4.48 4.46 1.66
C PRO A 83 5.15 3.93 0.40
N GLU A 84 6.17 4.65 -0.07
CA GLU A 84 6.90 4.30 -1.29
C GLU A 84 7.71 3.01 -1.10
N THR A 85 8.38 2.89 0.04
CA THR A 85 9.15 1.70 0.41
C THR A 85 8.26 0.46 0.51
N LEU A 86 7.12 0.56 1.20
CA LEU A 86 6.15 -0.55 1.32
C LEU A 86 5.64 -1.00 -0.05
N ALA A 87 5.31 -0.06 -0.95
CA ALA A 87 4.84 -0.43 -2.27
C ALA A 87 5.93 -1.07 -3.15
N ARG A 88 7.16 -0.55 -3.10
CA ARG A 88 8.30 -1.16 -3.80
C ARG A 88 8.58 -2.56 -3.28
N ILE A 89 8.45 -2.79 -1.98
CA ILE A 89 8.59 -4.13 -1.38
C ILE A 89 7.47 -5.05 -1.85
N ARG A 90 6.21 -4.59 -1.88
CA ARG A 90 5.12 -5.37 -2.48
C ARG A 90 5.39 -5.74 -3.94
N GLY A 91 5.86 -4.79 -4.74
CA GLY A 91 6.23 -5.06 -6.13
C GLY A 91 7.37 -6.05 -6.27
N TRP A 92 8.38 -5.94 -5.41
CA TRP A 92 9.49 -6.87 -5.35
C TRP A 92 9.03 -8.27 -4.95
N LEU A 93 8.23 -8.39 -3.88
CA LEU A 93 7.66 -9.66 -3.41
C LEU A 93 6.77 -10.31 -4.47
N GLU A 94 5.94 -9.52 -5.14
CA GLU A 94 5.07 -10.01 -6.21
C GLU A 94 5.88 -10.46 -7.43
N THR A 95 6.94 -9.75 -7.80
CA THR A 95 7.85 -10.16 -8.88
C THR A 95 8.61 -11.42 -8.52
N PHE A 96 9.16 -11.48 -7.30
CA PHE A 96 9.83 -12.66 -6.75
C PHE A 96 8.87 -13.84 -6.69
N ARG A 97 7.59 -13.61 -6.36
CA ARG A 97 6.55 -14.64 -6.40
C ARG A 97 6.26 -15.05 -7.84
N LEU A 98 5.95 -14.13 -8.76
CA LEU A 98 5.60 -14.49 -10.14
C LEU A 98 6.72 -15.25 -10.86
N ILE A 99 7.98 -14.88 -10.62
CA ILE A 99 9.15 -15.51 -11.27
C ILE A 99 9.67 -16.70 -10.46
N GLY A 100 9.68 -16.59 -9.13
CA GLY A 100 10.17 -17.62 -8.21
C GLY A 100 9.15 -18.69 -7.84
N SER A 101 7.84 -18.44 -7.93
CA SER A 101 6.78 -19.45 -7.64
C SER A 101 6.73 -20.57 -8.66
N LEU A 102 7.35 -20.40 -9.83
CA LEU A 102 7.62 -21.50 -10.75
C LEU A 102 8.62 -22.52 -10.16
N ASN A 103 9.36 -22.17 -9.10
CA ASN A 103 10.39 -23.03 -8.49
C ASN A 103 10.39 -23.09 -6.94
N LEU A 104 9.66 -22.23 -6.21
CA LEU A 104 9.76 -22.09 -4.76
C LEU A 104 8.38 -21.86 -4.11
N ALA A 105 7.72 -22.96 -3.79
CA ALA A 105 6.53 -22.99 -2.96
C ALA A 105 6.92 -22.88 -1.47
N LEU A 106 7.05 -21.67 -0.94
CA LEU A 106 7.16 -21.47 0.50
C LEU A 106 6.34 -20.25 0.96
N ASP A 107 5.70 -20.39 2.12
CA ASP A 107 5.04 -19.41 2.98
C ASP A 107 3.73 -18.74 2.51
N THR A 108 2.61 -19.40 2.81
CA THR A 108 1.25 -18.92 2.56
C THR A 108 0.77 -17.81 3.53
N PRO A 109 0.98 -17.86 4.86
CA PRO A 109 0.26 -16.95 5.78
C PRO A 109 0.69 -15.48 5.70
N ALA A 110 1.99 -15.21 5.60
CA ALA A 110 2.50 -13.84 5.44
C ALA A 110 2.19 -13.29 4.05
N LEU A 111 2.25 -14.15 3.01
CA LEU A 111 1.81 -13.80 1.66
C LEU A 111 0.32 -13.49 1.61
N GLU A 112 -0.54 -14.26 2.27
CA GLU A 112 -1.98 -13.99 2.37
C GLU A 112 -2.26 -12.64 3.04
N ARG A 113 -1.51 -12.31 4.10
CA ARG A 113 -1.63 -10.99 4.76
C ARG A 113 -1.20 -9.85 3.85
N VAL A 114 -0.06 -9.97 3.16
CA VAL A 114 0.46 -8.92 2.26
C VAL A 114 -0.36 -8.82 0.96
N ALA A 115 -0.95 -9.93 0.51
CA ALA A 115 -1.86 -10.00 -0.64
C ALA A 115 -3.30 -9.58 -0.31
N SER A 116 -3.59 -9.28 0.96
CA SER A 116 -4.87 -8.69 1.37
C SER A 116 -5.15 -7.38 0.62
N ALA A 117 -6.42 -7.02 0.47
CA ALA A 117 -6.81 -5.77 -0.17
C ALA A 117 -6.46 -4.52 0.66
N ALA A 118 -6.28 -4.69 1.98
CA ALA A 118 -5.92 -3.63 2.92
C ALA A 118 -4.94 -4.19 3.98
N PRO A 119 -3.72 -4.57 3.58
CA PRO A 119 -2.77 -5.25 4.46
C PRO A 119 -2.24 -4.31 5.56
N GLU A 120 -2.38 -3.00 5.37
CA GLU A 120 -1.99 -1.97 6.36
C GLU A 120 -2.86 -2.00 7.63
N LEU A 121 -3.98 -2.72 7.61
CA LEU A 121 -4.84 -2.95 8.76
C LEU A 121 -4.34 -4.05 9.70
N ALA A 122 -3.37 -4.85 9.26
CA ALA A 122 -2.75 -5.86 10.11
C ALA A 122 -1.81 -5.19 11.12
N GLU A 123 -1.97 -5.55 12.40
CA GLU A 123 -1.03 -5.11 13.43
C GLU A 123 0.38 -5.60 13.08
N GLY A 124 1.36 -4.69 13.15
CA GLY A 124 2.73 -5.02 12.79
C GLY A 124 2.99 -5.20 11.28
N TYR A 125 2.07 -4.80 10.40
CA TYR A 125 2.20 -4.97 8.94
C TYR A 125 3.60 -4.64 8.38
N ALA A 126 4.19 -3.51 8.78
CA ALA A 126 5.51 -3.13 8.31
C ALA A 126 6.61 -4.12 8.79
N ARG A 127 6.51 -4.64 10.01
CA ARG A 127 7.43 -5.67 10.55
C ARG A 127 7.22 -7.02 9.88
N ASP A 128 5.98 -7.42 9.65
CA ASP A 128 5.65 -8.65 8.91
C ASP A 128 6.23 -8.57 7.49
N MET A 129 6.11 -7.41 6.84
CA MET A 129 6.67 -7.17 5.51
C MET A 129 8.21 -7.20 5.51
N LEU A 130 8.86 -6.65 6.53
CA LEU A 130 10.31 -6.72 6.68
C LEU A 130 10.78 -8.17 6.90
N ALA A 131 10.15 -8.88 7.84
CA ALA A 131 10.48 -10.27 8.16
C ALA A 131 10.27 -11.20 6.96
N GLU A 132 9.23 -10.95 6.16
CA GLU A 132 9.00 -11.66 4.90
C GLU A 132 10.12 -11.35 3.90
N LEU A 133 10.44 -10.08 3.66
CA LEU A 133 11.49 -9.66 2.74
C LEU A 133 12.86 -10.25 3.12
N GLU A 134 13.21 -10.22 4.41
CA GLU A 134 14.46 -10.80 4.92
C GLU A 134 14.52 -12.32 4.72
N ARG A 135 13.43 -13.05 5.04
CA ARG A 135 13.34 -14.50 4.78
C ARG A 135 13.52 -14.82 3.31
N ARG A 136 12.88 -14.06 2.40
CA ARG A 136 13.02 -14.28 0.95
C ARG A 136 14.40 -13.96 0.42
N LEU A 137 15.04 -12.91 0.92
CA LEU A 137 16.42 -12.58 0.56
C LEU A 137 17.41 -13.64 1.04
N HIS A 138 17.17 -14.23 2.20
CA HIS A 138 17.99 -15.32 2.72
C HIS A 138 17.82 -16.58 1.85
N ALA A 139 16.58 -17.01 1.61
CA ALA A 139 16.29 -18.15 0.73
C ALA A 139 16.82 -17.93 -0.71
N ALA A 140 16.76 -16.70 -1.21
CA ALA A 140 17.29 -16.37 -2.52
C ALA A 140 18.83 -16.43 -2.60
N ALA A 141 19.53 -16.23 -1.48
CA ALA A 141 20.98 -16.41 -1.45
C ALA A 141 21.37 -17.89 -1.63
N ASP A 142 20.62 -18.80 -1.00
CA ASP A 142 20.87 -20.25 -1.07
C ASP A 142 20.58 -20.83 -2.47
N LEU A 143 19.69 -20.18 -3.22
CA LEU A 143 19.19 -20.65 -4.52
C LEU A 143 19.69 -19.82 -5.70
N LYS A 144 20.67 -18.95 -5.45
CA LYS A 144 21.17 -17.94 -6.39
C LYS A 144 21.42 -18.47 -7.81
N PRO A 145 22.13 -19.59 -8.04
CA PRO A 145 22.39 -20.07 -9.41
C PRO A 145 21.11 -20.35 -10.22
N ARG A 146 20.07 -20.91 -9.56
CA ARG A 146 18.79 -21.23 -10.21
C ARG A 146 17.92 -20.00 -10.42
N LEU A 147 18.06 -18.99 -9.56
CA LEU A 147 17.32 -17.73 -9.68
C LEU A 147 17.88 -16.87 -10.83
N GLU A 148 19.19 -16.91 -11.06
CA GLU A 148 19.81 -16.25 -12.21
C GLU A 148 19.31 -16.82 -13.55
N GLU A 149 19.08 -18.15 -13.63
CA GLU A 149 18.54 -18.81 -14.83
C GLU A 149 17.13 -18.31 -15.21
N VAL A 150 16.35 -17.84 -14.22
CA VAL A 150 15.00 -17.30 -14.43
C VAL A 150 14.96 -15.76 -14.42
N GLY A 151 16.12 -15.11 -14.50
CA GLY A 151 16.23 -13.65 -14.63
C GLY A 151 16.17 -12.86 -13.32
N LEU A 152 16.38 -13.52 -12.16
CA LEU A 152 16.51 -12.89 -10.86
C LEU A 152 18.00 -12.77 -10.49
N ASP A 153 18.65 -11.75 -11.03
CA ASP A 153 20.08 -11.48 -10.91
C ASP A 153 20.49 -10.78 -9.58
N ASP A 154 21.80 -10.57 -9.41
CA ASP A 154 22.36 -9.85 -8.26
C ASP A 154 21.81 -8.44 -8.10
N ASP A 155 21.42 -7.78 -9.19
CA ASP A 155 20.81 -6.45 -9.16
C ASP A 155 19.41 -6.52 -8.56
N PHE A 156 18.60 -7.53 -8.92
CA PHE A 156 17.29 -7.78 -8.32
C PHE A 156 17.40 -8.05 -6.81
N LEU A 157 18.33 -8.91 -6.38
CA LEU A 157 18.56 -9.21 -4.96
C LEU A 157 19.14 -8.00 -4.21
N GLY A 158 20.00 -7.22 -4.87
CA GLY A 158 20.56 -5.97 -4.35
C GLY A 158 19.49 -4.89 -4.15
N ARG A 159 18.46 -4.82 -5.00
CA ARG A 159 17.28 -3.98 -4.77
C ARG A 159 16.50 -4.43 -3.53
N GLY A 160 16.23 -5.73 -3.39
CA GLY A 160 15.54 -6.26 -2.20
C GLY A 160 16.28 -5.94 -0.90
N ARG A 161 17.61 -6.14 -0.87
CA ARG A 161 18.45 -5.79 0.31
C ARG A 161 18.39 -4.31 0.66
N ARG A 162 18.38 -3.41 -0.34
CA ARG A 162 18.24 -1.96 -0.12
C ARG A 162 16.87 -1.63 0.47
N LEU A 163 15.81 -2.21 -0.08
CA LEU A 163 14.45 -2.03 0.42
C LEU A 163 14.28 -2.52 1.87
N ALA A 164 14.87 -3.66 2.23
CA ALA A 164 14.86 -4.18 3.60
C ALA A 164 15.51 -3.20 4.58
N ARG A 165 16.69 -2.64 4.23
CA ARG A 165 17.37 -1.64 5.06
C ARG A 165 16.56 -0.34 5.20
N GLN A 166 15.96 0.12 4.11
CA GLN A 166 15.10 1.31 4.11
C GLN A 166 13.88 1.09 5.02
N LEU A 167 13.20 -0.04 4.89
CA LEU A 167 12.03 -0.37 5.72
C LEU A 167 12.42 -0.54 7.20
N ALA A 168 13.52 -1.24 7.50
CA ALA A 168 14.04 -1.40 8.85
C ALA A 168 14.38 -0.05 9.50
N THR A 169 14.91 0.89 8.72
CA THR A 169 15.22 2.25 9.17
C THR A 169 13.96 3.08 9.39
N ALA A 170 12.98 2.97 8.49
CA ALA A 170 11.71 3.70 8.55
C ALA A 170 10.80 3.25 9.70
N ILE A 171 10.74 1.94 9.98
CA ILE A 171 9.98 1.40 11.12
C ILE A 171 10.61 1.84 12.45
N GLY A 172 11.93 2.05 12.49
CA GLY A 172 12.66 2.34 13.72
C GLY A 172 12.56 1.20 14.75
N LYS A 173 13.03 1.44 15.97
CA LYS A 173 12.95 0.45 17.07
C LYS A 173 11.63 0.50 17.86
N LYS A 174 10.78 1.52 17.66
CA LYS A 174 9.51 1.72 18.36
C LYS A 174 8.45 2.26 17.42
N ASP A 175 7.24 1.71 17.52
CA ASP A 175 6.07 2.26 16.84
C ASP A 175 5.75 3.66 17.37
N LEU A 176 5.01 4.44 16.57
CA LEU A 176 4.42 5.69 17.02
C LEU A 176 3.53 5.43 18.24
N ASP A 177 3.95 5.93 19.40
CA ASP A 177 3.10 5.93 20.58
C ASP A 177 1.98 6.95 20.40
N GLY A 178 0.82 6.46 19.97
CA GLY A 178 -0.37 7.26 19.72
C GLY A 178 -0.89 8.02 20.94
N GLU A 179 -0.58 7.56 22.15
CA GLU A 179 -0.98 8.21 23.41
C GLU A 179 -0.09 9.41 23.75
N SER A 180 1.15 9.40 23.27
CA SER A 180 2.09 10.52 23.42
C SER A 180 1.80 11.71 22.48
N LEU A 181 0.95 11.51 21.47
CA LEU A 181 0.64 12.54 20.48
C LEU A 181 -0.38 13.56 21.00
N PRO A 182 -0.24 14.85 20.64
CA PRO A 182 -1.28 15.85 20.92
C PRO A 182 -2.63 15.40 20.33
N LEU A 183 -3.73 15.64 21.06
CA LEU A 183 -5.07 15.21 20.66
C LEU A 183 -5.47 15.67 19.24
N SER A 184 -5.05 16.87 18.84
CA SER A 184 -5.29 17.40 17.48
C SER A 184 -4.58 16.58 16.40
N VAL A 185 -3.33 16.17 16.63
CA VAL A 185 -2.54 15.33 15.72
C VAL A 185 -3.13 13.92 15.66
N ARG A 186 -3.51 13.35 16.80
CA ARG A 186 -4.16 12.04 16.87
C ARG A 186 -5.46 12.02 16.06
N ARG A 187 -6.31 13.04 16.23
CA ARG A 187 -7.55 13.21 15.44
C ARG A 187 -7.24 13.36 13.96
N PHE A 188 -6.22 14.13 13.61
CA PHE A 188 -5.81 14.33 12.22
C PHE A 188 -5.37 13.02 11.55
N TYR A 189 -4.50 12.23 12.19
CA TYR A 189 -4.11 10.91 11.69
C TYR A 189 -5.30 9.97 11.58
N HIS A 190 -6.18 9.96 12.58
CA HIS A 190 -7.39 9.13 12.51
C HIS A 190 -8.26 9.49 11.30
N ARG A 191 -8.45 10.79 11.01
CA ARG A 191 -9.21 11.24 9.83
C ARG A 191 -8.53 10.84 8.52
N LYS A 192 -7.20 10.95 8.43
CA LYS A 192 -6.44 10.50 7.25
C LYS A 192 -6.58 9.00 7.03
N ALA A 193 -6.47 8.21 8.09
CA ALA A 193 -6.65 6.76 8.02
C ALA A 193 -8.07 6.40 7.58
N GLN A 194 -9.09 7.06 8.13
CA GLN A 194 -10.47 6.87 7.69
C GLN A 194 -10.66 7.18 6.21
N LEU A 195 -10.08 8.27 5.71
CA LEU A 195 -10.15 8.63 4.29
C LEU A 195 -9.46 7.56 3.43
N TYR A 196 -8.21 7.21 3.76
CA TYR A 196 -7.45 6.18 3.04
C TYR A 196 -8.20 4.84 2.97
N LEU A 197 -8.74 4.36 4.09
CA LEU A 197 -9.45 3.08 4.14
C LEU A 197 -10.76 3.11 3.35
N LEU A 198 -11.48 4.23 3.39
CA LEU A 198 -12.68 4.41 2.58
C LEU A 198 -12.35 4.42 1.08
N GLU A 199 -11.31 5.14 0.68
CA GLU A 199 -10.81 5.17 -0.70
C GLU A 199 -10.39 3.77 -1.18
N LYS A 200 -9.66 3.01 -0.35
CA LYS A 200 -9.27 1.62 -0.65
C LYS A 200 -10.48 0.71 -0.82
N ARG A 201 -11.49 0.82 0.05
CA ARG A 201 -12.75 0.07 -0.06
C ARG A 201 -13.48 0.40 -1.36
N ILE A 202 -13.64 1.69 -1.67
CA ILE A 202 -14.26 2.18 -2.90
C ILE A 202 -13.52 1.65 -4.13
N CYS A 203 -12.19 1.79 -4.15
CA CYS A 203 -11.36 1.29 -5.24
C CYS A 203 -11.48 -0.22 -5.41
N ARG A 204 -11.52 -0.99 -4.32
CA ARG A 204 -11.73 -2.43 -4.39
C ARG A 204 -13.12 -2.77 -4.94
N ALA A 205 -14.16 -2.12 -4.44
CA ALA A 205 -15.54 -2.32 -4.92
C ALA A 205 -15.65 -2.03 -6.42
N GLY A 206 -15.12 -0.90 -6.89
CA GLY A 206 -15.14 -0.54 -8.31
C GLY A 206 -14.33 -1.49 -9.19
N ARG A 207 -13.14 -1.93 -8.73
CA ARG A 207 -12.36 -2.94 -9.47
C ARG A 207 -13.08 -4.27 -9.61
N VAL A 208 -13.89 -4.67 -8.61
CA VAL A 208 -14.69 -5.89 -8.66
C VAL A 208 -15.93 -5.69 -9.54
N ALA A 209 -16.67 -4.61 -9.33
CA ALA A 209 -17.87 -4.26 -10.10
C ALA A 209 -17.60 -4.19 -11.61
N PHE A 210 -16.44 -3.67 -11.99
CA PHE A 210 -16.05 -3.48 -13.38
C PHE A 210 -14.94 -4.44 -13.83
N ALA A 211 -14.76 -5.59 -13.18
CA ALA A 211 -13.69 -6.53 -13.51
C ALA A 211 -13.66 -6.96 -14.99
N LEU A 212 -14.83 -7.01 -15.64
CA LEU A 212 -14.98 -7.34 -17.07
C LEU A 212 -14.87 -6.12 -18.01
N VAL A 213 -14.69 -4.91 -17.47
CA VAL A 213 -14.55 -3.65 -18.22
C VAL A 213 -13.22 -3.00 -17.83
N PRO A 214 -12.08 -3.46 -18.40
CA PRO A 214 -10.74 -3.08 -17.91
C PRO A 214 -10.48 -1.58 -17.85
N ARG A 215 -11.00 -0.83 -18.84
CA ARG A 215 -10.87 0.63 -18.88
C ARG A 215 -11.56 1.32 -17.70
N ARG A 216 -12.73 0.82 -17.28
CA ARG A 216 -13.46 1.37 -16.14
C ARG A 216 -12.84 0.89 -14.82
N ALA A 217 -12.48 -0.39 -14.72
CA ALA A 217 -11.74 -0.91 -13.55
C ALA A 217 -10.43 -0.16 -13.27
N ALA A 218 -9.70 0.25 -14.32
CA ALA A 218 -8.46 1.01 -14.18
C ALA A 218 -8.67 2.40 -13.53
N GLN A 219 -9.87 2.99 -13.62
CA GLN A 219 -10.19 4.26 -12.98
C GLN A 219 -10.26 4.12 -11.44
N TYR A 220 -10.43 2.90 -10.93
CA TYR A 220 -10.45 2.58 -9.50
C TYR A 220 -9.08 2.17 -8.94
N HIS A 221 -8.00 2.73 -9.49
CA HIS A 221 -6.66 2.63 -8.92
C HIS A 221 -6.30 3.93 -8.17
N LEU A 222 -5.69 3.83 -7.00
CA LEU A 222 -5.24 4.97 -6.18
C LEU A 222 -3.85 5.43 -6.61
N LYS A 223 -3.67 5.85 -7.85
CA LYS A 223 -2.36 6.27 -8.38
C LYS A 223 -1.69 7.40 -7.59
N GLU A 224 -2.47 8.22 -6.88
CA GLU A 224 -1.99 9.35 -6.09
C GLU A 224 -1.31 8.88 -4.79
N VAL A 225 -1.76 7.76 -4.24
CA VAL A 225 -1.39 7.27 -2.90
C VAL A 225 -0.58 5.98 -2.99
N GLU A 226 -0.92 5.12 -3.94
CA GLU A 226 -0.22 3.89 -4.26
C GLU A 226 0.82 4.14 -5.35
N PRO A 227 2.10 3.92 -5.06
CA PRO A 227 3.15 3.95 -6.06
C PRO A 227 2.85 2.98 -7.19
N VAL A 228 3.05 3.44 -8.43
CA VAL A 228 3.06 2.56 -9.59
C VAL A 228 4.14 1.50 -9.36
N LEU A 229 3.75 0.22 -9.37
CA LEU A 229 4.71 -0.87 -9.26
C LEU A 229 5.81 -0.65 -10.31
N PRO A 230 7.10 -0.71 -9.93
CA PRO A 230 8.17 -0.59 -10.91
C PRO A 230 7.95 -1.61 -12.03
N GLU A 231 8.29 -1.21 -13.26
CA GLU A 231 8.02 -1.97 -14.49
C GLU A 231 8.24 -3.47 -14.33
N PRO A 232 7.39 -4.32 -14.95
CA PRO A 232 7.55 -5.75 -14.89
C PRO A 232 8.96 -6.17 -15.32
N ALA A 233 9.52 -7.14 -14.61
CA ALA A 233 10.85 -7.71 -14.85
C ALA A 233 11.00 -8.38 -16.23
N THR A 234 10.02 -8.29 -17.12
CA THR A 234 10.15 -8.68 -18.53
C THR A 234 11.24 -7.89 -19.28
N ARG A 235 11.68 -6.73 -18.78
CA ARG A 235 12.89 -6.06 -19.30
C ARG A 235 14.22 -6.73 -18.90
N ALA A 236 14.24 -7.62 -17.90
CA ALA A 236 15.44 -8.36 -17.49
C ALA A 236 15.70 -9.61 -18.35
N VAL A 237 14.70 -10.08 -19.12
CA VAL A 237 14.87 -11.20 -20.06
C VAL A 237 15.40 -10.66 -21.40
N ARG A 238 16.61 -10.09 -21.40
CA ARG A 238 17.36 -10.02 -22.66
C ARG A 238 17.96 -11.42 -22.89
N PRO A 239 17.66 -12.09 -24.02
CA PRO A 239 18.34 -13.34 -24.33
C PRO A 239 19.85 -13.07 -24.38
N ARG A 240 20.63 -13.86 -23.61
CA ARG A 240 22.09 -13.82 -23.72
C ARG A 240 22.45 -14.09 -25.19
N PRO A 241 23.31 -13.26 -25.84
CA PRO A 241 23.82 -13.61 -27.15
C PRO A 241 24.52 -14.97 -27.07
N LYS A 242 24.24 -15.86 -28.02
CA LYS A 242 24.93 -17.15 -28.10
C LYS A 242 26.42 -16.87 -28.28
N PRO A 243 27.31 -17.57 -27.54
CA PRO A 243 28.74 -17.50 -27.83
C PRO A 243 28.98 -18.08 -29.23
N GLU A 244 29.72 -17.34 -30.05
CA GLU A 244 30.30 -17.80 -31.32
C GLU A 244 31.47 -18.77 -31.08
#